data_AF-A0A7C5BA46-F1
#
_entry.id   AF-A0A7C5BA46-F1
#
_cell.length_a   1.000
_cell.length_b   1.000
_cell.length_c   1.000
_cell.angle_alpha   90.00
_cell.angle_beta   90.00
_cell.angle_gamma   90.00
#
_symmetry.space_group_name_H-M   'P 1'
#
loop_
_entity.id
_entity.type
_entity.pdbx_description
1 polymer ?
#
loop_
_entity_poly.entity_id
_entity_poly.type
_entity_poly.pdbx_seq_one_letter_code
_entity_poly.pdbx_strand_id
1 'polypeptide(L)'
;MNKDKPSDTKDEGKINKEKDMKEKGEAKVEQKEENVLCRKKSFKISDLRYVVLDPFTNIFGLVVSLLVLFLFPFKGVSTLMHDVLHLPGPGAGIAFPIGMVLVAFLLASYALSKQELAPFWVAFLFGIIYNLLAPYAGGIPFAPFVNRFIAALLLGLGVSCMLYLLKGKALEIKYFLTGALGNLIYLSLFWVLVFPFGKGWVKPSAVPILSILALCAGLAAALVPYLYARSKRIVI
;
A
#
# COMPACT_ATOMS: atom_id res chain seq x y z
N MET A 1 64.86 -54.53 32.88
CA MET A 1 64.63 -53.22 32.23
C MET A 1 63.73 -53.44 31.03
N ASN A 2 62.41 -53.34 31.23
CA ASN A 2 61.40 -53.33 30.16
C ASN A 2 61.18 -51.86 29.77
N LYS A 3 61.40 -51.53 28.48
CA LYS A 3 60.36 -51.22 27.47
C LYS A 3 59.56 -49.96 27.82
N ASP A 4 59.59 -48.97 26.93
CA ASP A 4 58.39 -48.63 26.15
C ASP A 4 58.69 -47.63 25.03
N LYS A 5 58.23 -47.98 23.83
CA LYS A 5 58.20 -47.15 22.62
C LYS A 5 56.90 -46.35 22.61
N PRO A 6 56.88 -45.08 22.18
CA PRO A 6 55.63 -44.38 21.90
C PRO A 6 55.05 -44.84 20.56
N SER A 7 53.79 -45.26 20.59
CA SER A 7 52.99 -45.61 19.41
C SER A 7 52.32 -44.37 18.84
N ASP A 8 52.58 -44.11 17.55
CA ASP A 8 51.84 -43.19 16.70
C ASP A 8 50.35 -43.57 16.62
N THR A 9 49.47 -42.60 16.87
CA THR A 9 48.06 -42.64 16.44
C THR A 9 47.75 -41.40 15.61
N LYS A 10 47.85 -41.57 14.29
CA LYS A 10 47.28 -40.69 13.26
C LYS A 10 45.99 -41.31 12.73
N ASP A 11 45.09 -40.42 12.31
CA ASP A 11 43.99 -40.62 11.36
C ASP A 11 42.70 -41.33 11.84
N GLU A 12 41.80 -40.58 12.48
CA GLU A 12 40.36 -40.91 12.49
C GLU A 12 39.41 -39.70 12.29
N GLY A 13 39.89 -38.57 11.75
CA GLY A 13 39.14 -37.30 11.79
C GLY A 13 38.38 -36.84 10.53
N LYS A 14 38.38 -37.59 9.42
CA LYS A 14 37.99 -37.01 8.10
C LYS A 14 36.73 -37.54 7.42
N ILE A 15 36.06 -38.57 7.95
CA ILE A 15 34.97 -39.24 7.20
C ILE A 15 33.57 -38.69 7.50
N ASN A 16 33.37 -37.94 8.59
CA ASN A 16 32.02 -37.47 8.98
C ASN A 16 31.55 -36.14 8.37
N LYS A 17 32.37 -35.42 7.59
CA LYS A 17 31.97 -34.11 7.05
C LYS A 17 31.17 -34.15 5.75
N GLU A 18 31.14 -35.28 5.06
CA GLU A 18 30.54 -35.38 3.72
C GLU A 18 29.07 -35.83 3.75
N LYS A 19 28.64 -36.55 4.81
CA LYS A 19 27.23 -36.93 4.98
C LYS A 19 26.33 -35.75 5.39
N ASP A 20 26.81 -34.85 6.24
CA ASP A 20 26.03 -33.70 6.70
C ASP A 20 25.74 -32.64 5.62
N MET A 21 26.51 -32.62 4.51
CA MET A 21 26.23 -31.70 3.39
C MET A 21 25.15 -32.22 2.43
N LYS A 22 24.94 -33.53 2.33
CA LYS A 22 23.91 -34.11 1.44
C LYS A 22 22.50 -33.96 2.01
N GLU A 23 22.29 -34.21 3.30
CA GLU A 23 20.96 -34.05 3.93
C GLU A 23 20.49 -32.58 3.95
N LYS A 24 21.41 -31.62 4.10
CA LYS A 24 21.06 -30.18 4.01
C LYS A 24 20.71 -29.72 2.60
N GLY A 25 21.12 -30.45 1.57
CA GLY A 25 20.78 -30.16 0.17
C GLY A 25 19.33 -30.56 -0.14
N GLU A 26 18.93 -31.76 0.25
CA GLU A 26 17.62 -32.33 -0.08
C GLU A 26 16.48 -31.63 0.67
N ALA A 27 16.65 -31.32 1.96
CA ALA A 27 15.67 -30.56 2.73
C ALA A 27 15.42 -29.14 2.18
N LYS A 28 16.42 -28.54 1.51
CA LYS A 28 16.32 -27.21 0.91
C LYS A 28 15.63 -27.22 -0.45
N VAL A 29 15.62 -28.37 -1.13
CA VAL A 29 14.94 -28.54 -2.43
C VAL A 29 13.46 -28.81 -2.22
N GLU A 30 13.08 -29.67 -1.27
CA GLU A 30 11.65 -29.92 -0.95
C GLU A 30 10.94 -28.66 -0.41
N GLN A 31 11.59 -27.89 0.47
CA GLN A 31 11.02 -26.60 0.92
C GLN A 31 10.83 -25.59 -0.21
N LYS A 32 11.59 -25.70 -1.31
CA LYS A 32 11.47 -24.82 -2.46
C LYS A 32 10.29 -25.21 -3.34
N GLU A 33 9.97 -26.50 -3.45
CA GLU A 33 8.84 -26.99 -4.25
C GLU A 33 7.48 -26.78 -3.57
N GLU A 34 7.37 -26.96 -2.25
CA GLU A 34 6.14 -26.63 -1.50
C GLU A 34 5.80 -25.13 -1.59
N ASN A 35 6.81 -24.26 -1.57
CA ASN A 35 6.61 -22.83 -1.73
C ASN A 35 6.16 -22.43 -3.15
N VAL A 36 6.43 -23.25 -4.16
CA VAL A 36 5.97 -23.03 -5.54
C VAL A 36 4.54 -23.55 -5.74
N LEU A 37 4.20 -24.69 -5.13
CA LEU A 37 2.86 -25.28 -5.26
C LEU A 37 1.79 -24.45 -4.54
N CYS A 38 2.14 -23.80 -3.42
CA CYS A 38 1.20 -22.95 -2.67
C CYS A 38 0.88 -21.61 -3.36
N ARG A 39 1.55 -21.26 -4.48
CA ARG A 39 1.32 -20.01 -5.23
C ARG A 39 0.21 -20.07 -6.28
N LYS A 40 -0.37 -21.24 -6.57
CA LYS A 40 -1.44 -21.43 -7.57
C LYS A 40 -2.85 -21.49 -6.98
N LYS A 41 -3.14 -20.78 -5.88
CA LYS A 41 -4.54 -20.55 -5.48
C LYS A 41 -5.18 -19.56 -6.46
N SER A 42 -5.88 -20.11 -7.44
CA SER A 42 -6.75 -19.36 -8.34
C SER A 42 -7.74 -18.55 -7.51
N PHE A 43 -7.86 -17.25 -7.81
CA PHE A 43 -8.77 -16.33 -7.14
C PHE A 43 -10.20 -16.88 -7.27
N LYS A 44 -10.84 -17.27 -6.16
CA LYS A 44 -12.19 -17.82 -6.18
C LYS A 44 -13.19 -16.68 -5.99
N ILE A 45 -14.28 -16.67 -6.76
CA ILE A 45 -15.38 -15.71 -6.62
C ILE A 45 -15.96 -15.71 -5.19
N SER A 46 -15.83 -16.80 -4.44
CA SER A 46 -16.18 -16.87 -3.02
C SER A 46 -15.45 -15.82 -2.18
N ASP A 47 -14.20 -15.52 -2.49
CA ASP A 47 -13.38 -14.56 -1.74
C ASP A 47 -13.95 -13.14 -1.90
N LEU A 48 -14.58 -12.84 -3.05
CA LEU A 48 -15.25 -11.56 -3.29
C LEU A 48 -16.44 -11.35 -2.34
N ARG A 49 -17.22 -12.40 -2.05
CA ARG A 49 -18.40 -12.29 -1.16
C ARG A 49 -17.99 -11.98 0.27
N TYR A 50 -16.89 -12.56 0.75
CA TYR A 50 -16.39 -12.30 2.09
C TYR A 50 -15.93 -10.85 2.28
N VAL A 51 -15.33 -10.24 1.25
CA VAL A 51 -14.88 -8.84 1.36
C VAL A 51 -16.06 -7.87 1.34
N VAL A 52 -17.05 -8.09 0.46
CA VAL A 52 -18.25 -7.24 0.35
C VAL A 52 -19.04 -7.23 1.66
N LEU A 53 -19.16 -8.40 2.28
CA LEU A 53 -19.95 -8.61 3.48
C LEU A 53 -19.16 -8.39 4.78
N ASP A 54 -17.87 -8.04 4.71
CA ASP A 54 -17.07 -7.77 5.89
C ASP A 54 -17.52 -6.44 6.53
N PRO A 55 -18.24 -6.48 7.68
CA PRO A 55 -18.73 -5.27 8.33
C PRO A 55 -17.56 -4.38 8.76
N PHE A 56 -16.38 -4.96 9.03
CA PHE A 56 -15.21 -4.19 9.43
C PHE A 56 -14.72 -3.27 8.30
N THR A 57 -14.53 -3.82 7.10
CA THR A 57 -14.08 -3.04 5.93
C THR A 57 -15.09 -1.93 5.59
N ASN A 58 -16.38 -2.21 5.72
CA ASN A 58 -17.44 -1.24 5.46
C ASN A 58 -17.46 -0.10 6.50
N ILE A 59 -17.40 -0.43 7.78
CA ILE A 59 -17.33 0.58 8.86
C ILE A 59 -16.05 1.41 8.73
N PHE A 60 -14.92 0.76 8.45
CA PHE A 60 -13.65 1.44 8.27
C PHE A 60 -13.70 2.43 7.10
N GLY A 61 -14.23 2.01 5.94
CA GLY A 61 -14.41 2.89 4.79
C GLY A 61 -15.31 4.10 5.10
N LEU A 62 -16.39 3.90 5.86
CA LEU A 62 -17.27 4.98 6.30
C LEU A 62 -16.55 5.97 7.22
N VAL A 63 -15.87 5.48 8.26
CA VAL A 63 -15.12 6.32 9.21
C VAL A 63 -14.06 7.13 8.50
N VAL A 64 -13.30 6.50 7.60
CA VAL A 64 -12.28 7.17 6.78
C VAL A 64 -12.87 8.31 5.96
N SER A 65 -14.00 8.06 5.32
CA SER A 65 -14.67 9.04 4.47
C SER A 65 -15.11 10.27 5.27
N LEU A 66 -15.74 10.04 6.42
CA LEU A 66 -16.17 11.11 7.32
C LEU A 66 -14.98 11.88 7.89
N LEU A 67 -13.92 11.17 8.29
CA LEU A 67 -12.71 11.79 8.84
C LEU A 67 -12.04 12.70 7.81
N VAL A 68 -11.88 12.23 6.56
CA VAL A 68 -11.28 13.03 5.48
C VAL A 68 -12.14 14.26 5.18
N LEU A 69 -13.47 14.12 5.11
CA LEU A 69 -14.37 15.24 4.89
C LEU A 69 -14.30 16.30 6.00
N PHE A 70 -14.15 15.86 7.25
CA PHE A 70 -14.14 16.75 8.41
C PHE A 70 -12.78 17.42 8.64
N LEU A 71 -11.68 16.67 8.51
CA LEU A 71 -10.33 17.19 8.72
C LEU A 71 -9.87 18.14 7.62
N PHE A 72 -10.41 17.99 6.41
CA PHE A 72 -9.96 18.74 5.24
C PHE A 72 -11.10 19.54 4.60
N PRO A 73 -11.65 20.55 5.30
CA PRO A 73 -12.57 21.49 4.68
C PRO A 73 -11.83 22.20 3.55
N PHE A 74 -12.43 22.21 2.36
CA PHE A 74 -11.74 22.57 1.12
C PHE A 74 -11.06 23.94 1.14
N LYS A 75 -11.70 24.92 1.78
CA LYS A 75 -11.15 26.26 1.95
C LYS A 75 -9.84 26.24 2.75
N GLY A 76 -9.79 25.46 3.83
CA GLY A 76 -8.59 25.31 4.66
C GLY A 76 -7.44 24.64 3.90
N VAL A 77 -7.73 23.62 3.09
CA VAL A 77 -6.70 22.97 2.25
C VAL A 77 -6.13 23.95 1.22
N SER A 78 -6.99 24.72 0.54
CA SER A 78 -6.53 25.69 -0.45
C SER A 78 -5.64 26.76 0.17
N THR A 79 -6.05 27.34 1.31
CA THR A 79 -5.27 28.35 2.03
C THR A 79 -3.94 27.79 2.53
N LEU A 80 -3.95 26.59 3.12
CA LEU A 80 -2.72 25.95 3.59
C LEU A 80 -1.74 25.70 2.43
N MET A 81 -2.22 25.25 1.28
CA MET A 81 -1.34 24.89 0.16
C MET A 81 -0.79 26.12 -0.56
N HIS A 82 -1.62 27.12 -0.83
CA HIS A 82 -1.22 28.26 -1.66
C HIS A 82 -0.71 29.44 -0.84
N ASP A 83 -1.35 29.77 0.28
CA ASP A 83 -1.02 30.96 1.06
C ASP A 83 0.07 30.67 2.09
N VAL A 84 0.11 29.45 2.64
CA VAL A 84 1.12 29.06 3.65
C VAL A 84 2.31 28.35 2.99
N LEU A 85 2.06 27.26 2.26
CA LEU A 85 3.14 26.42 1.70
C LEU A 85 3.63 26.88 0.33
N HIS A 86 2.98 27.87 -0.30
CA HIS A 86 3.35 28.42 -1.61
C HIS A 86 3.51 27.34 -2.70
N LEU A 87 2.73 26.25 -2.61
CA LEU A 87 2.89 25.13 -3.52
C LEU A 87 2.30 25.42 -4.90
N PRO A 88 2.99 24.99 -5.98
CA PRO A 88 2.60 25.32 -7.33
C PRO A 88 1.36 24.54 -7.78
N GLY A 89 0.33 25.29 -8.16
CA GLY A 89 -0.75 24.83 -9.04
C GLY A 89 -1.82 23.91 -8.43
N PRO A 90 -2.86 23.61 -9.22
CA PRO A 90 -3.91 22.69 -8.82
C PRO A 90 -3.33 21.28 -8.71
N GLY A 91 -3.37 20.68 -7.53
CA GLY A 91 -2.78 19.36 -7.29
C GLY A 91 -2.08 19.23 -5.95
N ALA A 92 -1.51 20.30 -5.41
CA ALA A 92 -0.79 20.26 -4.14
C ALA A 92 -1.64 19.69 -2.98
N GLY A 93 -2.88 20.17 -2.84
CA GLY A 93 -3.82 19.67 -1.82
C GLY A 93 -4.25 18.21 -2.02
N ILE A 94 -4.22 17.73 -3.25
CA ILE A 94 -4.53 16.33 -3.57
C ILE A 94 -3.30 15.46 -3.31
N ALA A 95 -2.12 15.89 -3.72
CA ALA A 95 -0.86 15.18 -3.58
C ALA A 95 -0.43 15.04 -2.11
N PHE A 96 -0.64 16.08 -1.30
CA PHE A 96 -0.12 16.12 0.06
C PHE A 96 -1.15 15.66 1.10
N PRO A 97 -2.07 16.50 1.61
CA PRO A 97 -2.91 16.10 2.74
C PRO A 97 -3.91 15.01 2.36
N ILE A 98 -4.68 15.18 1.27
CA ILE A 98 -5.79 14.28 0.94
C ILE A 98 -5.25 12.92 0.46
N GLY A 99 -4.30 12.93 -0.48
CA GLY A 99 -3.71 11.72 -1.02
C GLY A 99 -2.94 10.91 0.01
N MET A 100 -2.14 11.55 0.87
CA MET A 100 -1.45 10.89 1.98
C MET A 100 -2.45 10.16 2.89
N VAL A 101 -3.49 10.85 3.34
CA VAL A 101 -4.47 10.28 4.27
C VAL A 101 -5.25 9.15 3.62
N LEU A 102 -5.74 9.35 2.39
CA LEU A 102 -6.49 8.32 1.66
C LEU A 102 -5.64 7.07 1.43
N VAL A 103 -4.40 7.22 0.95
CA VAL A 103 -3.48 6.09 0.73
C VAL A 103 -3.12 5.39 2.04
N ALA A 104 -2.91 6.13 3.13
CA ALA A 104 -2.66 5.55 4.44
C ALA A 104 -3.83 4.63 4.87
N PHE A 105 -5.07 5.07 4.65
CA PHE A 105 -6.24 4.27 4.97
C PHE A 105 -6.43 3.06 4.06
N LEU A 106 -6.15 3.19 2.76
CA LEU A 106 -6.15 2.05 1.84
C LEU A 106 -5.13 0.98 2.26
N LEU A 107 -3.93 1.40 2.66
CA LEU A 107 -2.91 0.49 3.17
C LEU A 107 -3.28 -0.09 4.54
N ALA A 108 -3.92 0.70 5.41
CA ALA A 108 -4.38 0.26 6.71
C ALA A 108 -5.47 -0.81 6.58
N SER A 109 -6.41 -0.66 5.66
CA SER A 109 -7.47 -1.66 5.45
C SER A 109 -6.89 -3.02 5.07
N TYR A 110 -5.91 -3.05 4.15
CA TYR A 110 -5.15 -4.26 3.86
C TYR A 110 -4.36 -4.78 5.07
N ALA A 111 -3.74 -3.89 5.85
CA ALA A 111 -2.99 -4.29 7.04
C ALA A 111 -3.87 -4.94 8.11
N LEU A 112 -5.13 -4.51 8.23
CA LEU A 112 -6.12 -4.99 9.20
C LEU A 112 -6.79 -6.28 8.73
N SER A 113 -7.33 -6.31 7.51
CA SER A 113 -8.08 -7.47 7.00
C SER A 113 -7.18 -8.59 6.43
N LYS A 114 -5.95 -8.24 6.02
CA LYS A 114 -5.05 -9.09 5.22
C LYS A 114 -5.61 -9.51 3.86
N GLN A 115 -6.68 -8.89 3.40
CA GLN A 115 -7.33 -9.20 2.11
C GLN A 115 -6.88 -8.22 1.04
N GLU A 116 -6.40 -8.73 -0.10
CA GLU A 116 -5.83 -7.90 -1.18
C GLU A 116 -6.85 -6.91 -1.79
N LEU A 117 -8.15 -7.20 -1.71
CA LEU A 117 -9.23 -6.36 -2.25
C LEU A 117 -9.81 -5.35 -1.24
N ALA A 118 -9.42 -5.38 0.03
CA ALA A 118 -9.93 -4.42 1.02
C ALA A 118 -9.65 -2.94 0.65
N PRO A 119 -8.49 -2.57 0.07
CA PRO A 119 -8.27 -1.21 -0.42
C PRO A 119 -9.31 -0.78 -1.46
N PHE A 120 -9.61 -1.64 -2.44
CA PHE A 120 -10.62 -1.34 -3.46
C PHE A 120 -11.98 -1.02 -2.87
N TRP A 121 -12.45 -1.79 -1.88
CA TRP A 121 -13.74 -1.54 -1.23
C TRP A 121 -13.77 -0.26 -0.41
N VAL A 122 -12.70 0.03 0.32
CA VAL A 122 -12.57 1.31 1.05
C VAL A 122 -12.59 2.48 0.07
N ALA A 123 -11.90 2.38 -1.06
CA ALA A 123 -11.93 3.39 -2.11
C ALA A 123 -13.31 3.55 -2.76
N PHE A 124 -14.04 2.44 -2.96
CA PHE A 124 -15.42 2.45 -3.48
C PHE A 124 -16.35 3.21 -2.53
N LEU A 125 -16.34 2.87 -1.24
CA LEU A 125 -17.16 3.55 -0.22
C LEU A 125 -16.78 5.02 -0.08
N PHE A 126 -15.47 5.31 -0.06
CA PHE A 126 -14.97 6.67 -0.10
C PHE A 126 -15.50 7.43 -1.29
N GLY A 127 -15.44 6.86 -2.49
CA GLY A 127 -15.97 7.46 -3.71
C GLY A 127 -17.46 7.80 -3.58
N ILE A 128 -18.28 6.90 -3.04
CA ILE A 128 -19.72 7.14 -2.83
C ILE A 128 -19.95 8.26 -1.81
N ILE A 129 -19.41 8.09 -0.60
CA ILE A 129 -19.66 9.00 0.52
C ILE A 129 -19.12 10.39 0.22
N TYR A 130 -17.89 10.47 -0.29
CA TYR A 130 -17.28 11.73 -0.67
C TYR A 130 -18.12 12.46 -1.72
N ASN A 131 -18.61 11.78 -2.75
CA ASN A 131 -19.42 12.46 -3.76
C ASN A 131 -20.80 12.88 -3.25
N LEU A 132 -21.42 12.12 -2.33
CA LEU A 132 -22.69 12.48 -1.71
C LEU A 132 -22.55 13.67 -0.76
N LEU A 133 -21.49 13.70 0.05
CA LEU A 133 -21.32 14.67 1.12
C LEU A 133 -20.50 15.90 0.74
N ALA A 134 -19.60 15.80 -0.24
CA ALA A 134 -18.76 16.92 -0.68
C ALA A 134 -19.58 18.17 -1.02
N PRO A 135 -20.73 18.12 -1.72
CA PRO A 135 -21.53 19.32 -1.99
C PRO A 135 -21.97 20.06 -0.72
N TYR A 136 -22.31 19.32 0.34
CA TYR A 136 -22.77 19.87 1.61
C TYR A 136 -21.62 20.36 2.50
N ALA A 137 -20.43 19.76 2.35
CA ALA A 137 -19.22 20.13 3.08
C ALA A 137 -18.43 21.30 2.43
N GLY A 138 -19.01 21.99 1.43
CA GLY A 138 -18.33 23.05 0.68
C GLY A 138 -17.21 22.52 -0.22
N GLY A 139 -17.32 21.26 -0.66
CA GLY A 139 -16.36 20.59 -1.52
C GLY A 139 -16.39 21.04 -2.97
N ILE A 140 -15.34 20.69 -3.72
CA ILE A 140 -15.16 21.09 -5.12
C ILE A 140 -16.36 20.66 -5.97
N PRO A 141 -17.18 21.59 -6.50
CA PRO A 141 -18.27 21.26 -7.41
C PRO A 141 -17.78 21.08 -8.86
N PHE A 142 -16.49 21.34 -9.12
CA PHE A 142 -16.00 21.56 -10.48
C PHE A 142 -15.78 20.31 -11.33
N ALA A 143 -15.85 19.10 -10.76
CA ALA A 143 -15.71 17.86 -11.53
C ALA A 143 -16.97 17.02 -11.46
N PRO A 144 -17.40 16.40 -12.59
CA PRO A 144 -18.52 15.49 -12.60
C PRO A 144 -18.38 14.40 -11.54
N PHE A 145 -19.50 14.03 -10.91
CA PHE A 145 -19.59 12.92 -9.95
C PHE A 145 -18.82 11.68 -10.44
N VAL A 146 -19.08 11.31 -11.69
CA VAL A 146 -18.56 10.12 -12.34
C VAL A 146 -17.03 10.12 -12.36
N ASN A 147 -16.40 11.25 -12.69
CA ASN A 147 -14.94 11.32 -12.82
C ASN A 147 -14.24 11.17 -11.46
N ARG A 148 -14.76 11.82 -10.42
CA ARG A 148 -14.22 11.71 -9.05
C ARG A 148 -14.40 10.29 -8.51
N PHE A 149 -15.55 9.69 -8.78
CA PHE A 149 -15.83 8.31 -8.40
C PHE A 149 -14.89 7.33 -9.11
N ILE A 150 -14.73 7.44 -10.43
CA ILE A 150 -13.81 6.61 -11.22
C ILE A 150 -12.36 6.78 -10.71
N ALA A 151 -11.92 8.01 -10.42
CA ALA A 151 -10.58 8.24 -9.87
C ALA A 151 -10.37 7.52 -8.53
N ALA A 152 -11.37 7.52 -7.64
CA ALA A 152 -11.30 6.77 -6.39
C ALA A 152 -11.20 5.25 -6.65
N LEU A 153 -12.05 4.70 -7.53
CA LEU A 153 -12.02 3.28 -7.88
C LEU A 153 -10.69 2.84 -8.48
N LEU A 154 -10.16 3.62 -9.41
CA LEU A 154 -8.88 3.32 -10.05
C LEU A 154 -7.71 3.41 -9.07
N LEU A 155 -7.75 4.33 -8.11
CA LEU A 155 -6.79 4.35 -7.00
C LEU A 155 -6.88 3.05 -6.17
N GLY A 156 -8.07 2.69 -5.72
CA GLY A 156 -8.28 1.48 -4.92
C GLY A 156 -7.79 0.23 -5.64
N LEU A 157 -8.12 0.11 -6.94
CA LEU A 157 -7.67 -0.98 -7.78
C LEU A 157 -6.14 -0.97 -7.95
N GLY A 158 -5.53 0.20 -8.18
CA GLY A 158 -4.10 0.35 -8.31
C GLY A 158 -3.34 -0.06 -7.05
N VAL A 159 -3.81 0.35 -5.87
CA VAL A 159 -3.23 -0.05 -4.57
C VAL A 159 -3.39 -1.56 -4.34
N SER A 160 -4.58 -2.12 -4.59
CA SER A 160 -4.81 -3.57 -4.50
C SER A 160 -3.91 -4.37 -5.43
N CYS A 161 -3.75 -3.92 -6.68
CA CYS A 161 -2.87 -4.56 -7.66
C CYS A 161 -1.41 -4.53 -7.20
N MET A 162 -0.91 -3.39 -6.72
CA MET A 162 0.45 -3.27 -6.19
C MET A 162 0.70 -4.21 -5.00
N LEU A 163 -0.25 -4.29 -4.05
CA LEU A 163 -0.14 -5.19 -2.91
C LEU A 163 -0.12 -6.66 -3.33
N TYR A 164 -0.88 -7.01 -4.37
CA TYR A 164 -0.88 -8.35 -4.97
C TYR A 164 0.45 -8.66 -5.68
N LEU A 165 0.96 -7.76 -6.51
CA LEU A 165 2.24 -7.94 -7.22
C LEU A 165 3.44 -8.03 -6.28
N LEU A 166 3.39 -7.31 -5.15
CA LEU A 166 4.43 -7.33 -4.12
C LEU A 166 4.20 -8.43 -3.06
N LYS A 167 3.32 -9.39 -3.34
CA LYS A 167 3.10 -10.55 -2.47
C LYS A 167 4.38 -11.37 -2.33
N GLY A 168 4.76 -11.64 -1.07
CA GLY A 168 5.99 -12.35 -0.73
C GLY A 168 7.27 -11.50 -0.74
N LYS A 169 7.19 -10.19 -1.02
CA LYS A 169 8.31 -9.27 -0.80
C LYS A 169 8.43 -8.86 0.67
N ALA A 170 9.57 -8.26 1.02
CA ALA A 170 9.80 -7.66 2.33
C ALA A 170 8.69 -6.65 2.67
N LEU A 171 8.32 -6.57 3.95
CA LEU A 171 7.17 -5.79 4.39
C LEU A 171 7.38 -4.29 4.11
N GLU A 172 8.61 -3.82 4.32
CA GLU A 172 9.09 -2.47 4.03
C GLU A 172 8.80 -2.11 2.57
N ILE A 173 9.36 -2.89 1.63
CA ILE A 173 9.23 -2.65 0.20
C ILE A 173 7.75 -2.66 -0.19
N LYS A 174 6.98 -3.62 0.32
CA LYS A 174 5.56 -3.73 0.00
C LYS A 174 4.79 -2.47 0.39
N TYR A 175 4.92 -1.98 1.62
CA TYR A 175 4.12 -0.84 2.08
C TYR A 175 4.63 0.49 1.54
N PHE A 176 5.93 0.75 1.60
CA PHE A 176 6.50 2.03 1.17
C PHE A 176 6.38 2.24 -0.35
N LEU A 177 6.66 1.21 -1.16
CA LEU A 177 6.53 1.32 -2.61
C LEU A 177 5.06 1.48 -3.03
N THR A 178 4.14 0.72 -2.41
CA THR A 178 2.71 0.87 -2.66
C THR A 178 2.20 2.24 -2.24
N GLY A 179 2.64 2.77 -1.11
CA GLY A 179 2.26 4.10 -0.64
C GLY A 179 2.72 5.20 -1.59
N ALA A 180 4.00 5.18 -1.97
CA ALA A 180 4.58 6.14 -2.91
C ALA A 180 3.87 6.11 -4.28
N LEU A 181 3.74 4.93 -4.88
CA LEU A 181 3.12 4.78 -6.20
C LEU A 181 1.62 4.98 -6.16
N GLY A 182 0.94 4.54 -5.09
CA GLY A 182 -0.49 4.78 -4.89
C GLY A 182 -0.83 6.27 -4.87
N ASN A 183 -0.03 7.07 -4.16
CA ASN A 183 -0.26 8.51 -4.11
C ASN A 183 0.07 9.21 -5.45
N LEU A 184 1.11 8.75 -6.15
CA LEU A 184 1.41 9.23 -7.50
C LEU A 184 0.30 8.87 -8.51
N ILE A 185 -0.27 7.67 -8.42
CA ILE A 185 -1.44 7.25 -9.21
C ILE A 185 -2.61 8.18 -8.92
N TYR A 186 -2.89 8.43 -7.64
CA TYR A 186 -4.00 9.32 -7.25
C TYR A 186 -3.85 10.72 -7.84
N LEU A 187 -2.66 11.32 -7.72
CA LEU A 187 -2.35 12.62 -8.29
C LEU A 187 -2.53 12.63 -9.81
N SER A 188 -2.02 11.60 -10.50
CA SER A 188 -2.12 11.47 -11.96
C SER A 188 -3.56 11.32 -12.43
N LEU A 189 -4.38 10.55 -11.70
CA LEU A 189 -5.81 10.40 -11.99
C LEU A 189 -6.54 11.75 -11.85
N PHE A 190 -6.16 12.58 -10.87
CA PHE A 190 -6.74 13.91 -10.73
C PHE A 190 -6.33 14.85 -11.87
N TRP A 191 -5.07 14.78 -12.32
CA TRP A 191 -4.59 15.56 -13.47
C TRP A 191 -5.37 15.26 -14.75
N VAL A 192 -5.75 14.00 -14.97
CA VAL A 192 -6.40 13.56 -16.21
C VAL A 192 -7.94 13.59 -16.11
N LEU A 193 -8.51 13.15 -15.00
CA LEU A 193 -9.96 12.94 -14.87
C LEU A 193 -10.70 14.10 -14.20
N VAL A 194 -10.03 14.85 -13.32
CA VAL A 194 -10.72 15.82 -12.44
C VAL A 194 -10.40 17.25 -12.84
N PHE A 195 -9.12 17.62 -12.94
CA PHE A 195 -8.72 19.01 -13.17
C PHE A 195 -9.11 19.62 -14.52
N PRO A 196 -9.09 18.89 -15.66
CA PRO A 196 -9.48 19.45 -16.95
C PRO A 196 -10.90 20.03 -16.98
N PHE A 197 -11.79 19.54 -16.11
CA PHE A 197 -13.19 19.97 -16.04
C PHE A 197 -13.45 21.15 -15.10
N GLY A 198 -12.46 21.57 -14.31
CA GLY A 198 -12.68 22.53 -13.24
C GLY A 198 -11.60 23.57 -13.00
N LYS A 199 -10.34 23.15 -12.94
CA LYS A 199 -9.20 24.02 -12.63
C LYS A 199 -8.26 24.21 -13.83
N GLY A 200 -8.51 23.52 -14.93
CA GLY A 200 -7.66 23.46 -16.10
C GLY A 200 -6.52 22.46 -15.95
N TRP A 201 -5.71 22.34 -16.99
CA TRP A 201 -4.57 21.42 -17.02
C TRP A 201 -3.44 21.87 -16.09
N VAL A 202 -2.73 20.89 -15.53
CA VAL A 202 -1.55 21.17 -14.71
C VAL A 202 -0.42 21.69 -15.60
N LYS A 203 0.23 22.77 -15.15
CA LYS A 203 1.37 23.33 -15.85
C LYS A 203 2.51 22.30 -15.89
N PRO A 204 3.12 22.03 -17.05
CA PRO A 204 4.23 21.06 -17.15
C PRO A 204 5.39 21.35 -16.18
N SER A 205 5.65 22.62 -15.91
CA SER A 205 6.69 23.04 -14.95
C SER A 205 6.40 22.64 -13.49
N ALA A 206 5.14 22.42 -13.12
CA ALA A 206 4.76 22.00 -11.77
C ALA A 206 4.80 20.47 -11.58
N VAL A 207 4.80 19.70 -12.68
CA VAL A 207 4.71 18.23 -12.66
C VAL A 207 5.83 17.60 -11.82
N PRO A 208 7.13 17.92 -12.00
CA PRO A 208 8.20 17.26 -11.26
C PRO A 208 8.09 17.48 -9.75
N ILE A 209 7.81 18.71 -9.32
CA ILE A 209 7.70 19.08 -7.90
C ILE A 209 6.51 18.36 -7.25
N LEU A 210 5.35 18.35 -7.91
CA LEU A 210 4.17 17.68 -7.41
C LEU A 210 4.33 16.15 -7.38
N SER A 211 5.03 15.56 -8.35
CA SER A 211 5.35 14.13 -8.34
C SER A 211 6.27 13.76 -7.19
N ILE A 212 7.33 14.54 -6.93
CA ILE A 212 8.23 14.32 -5.78
C ILE A 212 7.45 14.44 -4.47
N LEU A 213 6.64 15.49 -4.35
CA LEU A 213 5.78 15.70 -3.18
C LEU A 213 4.83 14.51 -2.96
N ALA A 214 4.19 14.01 -4.02
CA ALA A 214 3.31 12.85 -3.94
C ALA A 214 4.06 11.59 -3.51
N LEU A 215 5.27 11.34 -4.04
CA LEU A 215 6.09 10.21 -3.63
C LEU A 215 6.45 10.29 -2.14
N CYS A 216 6.95 11.44 -1.68
CA CYS A 216 7.31 11.65 -0.28
C CYS A 216 6.09 11.51 0.66
N ALA A 217 4.96 12.11 0.29
CA ALA A 217 3.71 11.99 1.04
C ALA A 217 3.19 10.55 1.07
N GLY A 218 3.33 9.81 -0.03
CA GLY A 218 2.97 8.40 -0.10
C GLY A 218 3.87 7.49 0.75
N LEU A 219 5.17 7.80 0.85
CA LEU A 219 6.09 7.13 1.78
C LEU A 219 5.68 7.40 3.23
N ALA A 220 5.35 8.64 3.57
CA ALA A 220 4.87 9.00 4.91
C ALA A 220 3.54 8.30 5.24
N ALA A 221 2.61 8.24 4.30
CA ALA A 221 1.33 7.54 4.43
C ALA A 221 1.49 6.06 4.78
N ALA A 222 2.54 5.42 4.25
CA ALA A 222 2.81 4.00 4.48
C ALA A 222 3.35 3.68 5.88
N LEU A 223 3.84 4.69 6.63
CA LEU A 223 4.53 4.46 7.90
C LEU A 223 3.64 3.81 8.95
N VAL A 224 2.44 4.35 9.19
CA VAL A 224 1.51 3.82 10.22
C VAL A 224 1.03 2.40 9.87
N PRO A 225 0.52 2.12 8.64
CA PRO A 225 0.17 0.77 8.23
C PRO A 225 1.34 -0.22 8.28
N TYR A 226 2.55 0.23 7.94
CA TYR A 226 3.77 -0.57 8.03
C TYR A 226 4.08 -0.95 9.48
N LEU A 227 4.13 0.03 10.39
CA LEU A 227 4.43 -0.22 11.81
C LEU A 227 3.40 -1.15 12.44
N TYR A 228 2.12 -0.97 12.12
CA TYR A 228 1.04 -1.87 12.54
C TYR A 228 1.23 -3.29 11.99
N ALA A 229 1.54 -3.42 10.70
CA ALA A 229 1.77 -4.73 10.10
C ALA A 229 3.02 -5.42 10.64
N ARG A 230 4.06 -4.65 11.00
CA ARG A 230 5.30 -5.14 11.60
C ARG A 230 5.08 -5.62 13.04
N SER A 231 4.35 -4.88 13.86
CA SER A 231 4.08 -5.27 15.26
C SER A 231 3.33 -6.60 15.34
N LYS A 232 2.38 -6.85 14.42
CA LYS A 232 1.64 -8.12 14.34
C LYS A 232 2.48 -9.31 13.89
N ARG A 233 3.63 -9.13 13.23
CA ARG A 233 4.53 -10.23 12.85
C ARG A 233 5.40 -10.73 13.99
N ILE A 234 5.68 -9.89 14.98
CA ILE A 234 6.59 -10.23 16.09
C ILE A 234 5.91 -11.17 17.10
N VAL A 235 4.57 -11.28 17.05
CA VAL A 235 3.75 -12.04 18.01
C VAL A 235 3.49 -13.48 17.56
N ILE A 236 4.08 -13.92 16.42
CA ILE A 236 3.95 -15.28 15.87
C ILE A 236 5.34 -15.89 15.79
#